data_AF-A0AAJ2NTP3-F1
#
_entry.id   AF-A0AAJ2NTP3-F1
#
_cell.length_a   1.000
_cell.length_b   1.000
_cell.length_c   1.000
_cell.angle_alpha   90.00
_cell.angle_beta   90.00
_cell.angle_gamma   90.00
#
_symmetry.space_group_name_H-M   'P 1'
#
loop_
_entity.id
_entity.type
_entity.pdbx_description
1 polymer ?
#
loop_
_entity_poly.entity_id
_entity_poly.type
_entity_poly.pdbx_seq_one_letter_code
_entity_poly.pdbx_strand_id
1 'polypeptide(L)' 'IPKVHFKEKGFYNGIIYIPYESINHMNLSEDGILVIESDNKRRQLLQVATMEDLERIYKVFTTY' A
#
# COMPACT_ATOMS: atom_id res chain seq x y z
N ILE A 1 1.76 -14.65 -8.49
CA ILE A 1 0.90 -13.71 -7.74
C ILE A 1 1.64 -12.37 -7.68
N PRO A 2 1.04 -11.26 -8.10
CA PRO A 2 1.67 -9.94 -8.00
C PRO A 2 2.06 -9.67 -6.54
N LYS A 3 3.30 -9.26 -6.31
CA LYS A 3 3.79 -8.89 -4.98
C LYS A 3 4.06 -7.40 -4.97
N VAL A 4 3.65 -6.73 -3.89
CA VAL A 4 4.00 -5.34 -3.65
C VAL A 4 5.41 -5.29 -3.09
N HIS A 5 6.22 -4.37 -3.61
CA HIS A 5 7.58 -4.16 -3.14
C HIS A 5 7.69 -2.76 -2.52
N PHE A 6 7.66 -2.69 -1.19
CA PHE A 6 7.87 -1.46 -0.44
C PHE A 6 9.35 -1.04 -0.48
N LYS A 7 9.57 0.26 -0.62
CA LYS A 7 10.88 0.94 -0.62
C LYS A 7 10.81 2.10 0.38
N GLU A 8 11.92 2.81 0.54
CA GLU A 8 12.03 3.95 1.46
C GLU A 8 11.08 5.11 1.11
N LYS A 9 10.93 5.43 -0.19
CA LYS A 9 10.17 6.61 -0.64
C LYS A 9 8.87 6.29 -1.40
N GLY A 10 8.47 5.03 -1.43
CA GLY A 10 7.32 4.58 -2.20
C GLY A 10 7.30 3.07 -2.34
N PHE A 11 6.42 2.57 -3.19
CA PHE A 11 6.29 1.14 -3.44
C PHE A 11 6.01 0.83 -4.91
N TYR A 12 6.34 -0.39 -5.32
CA TYR A 12 5.96 -0.92 -6.62
C TYR A 12 4.76 -1.87 -6.49
N ASN A 13 3.77 -1.68 -7.35
CA ASN A 13 2.73 -2.67 -7.62
C ASN A 13 2.83 -3.10 -9.10
N GLY A 14 3.40 -4.28 -9.34
CA GLY A 14 3.84 -4.66 -10.68
C GLY A 14 4.92 -3.71 -11.20
N ILE A 15 4.68 -3.08 -12.36
CA ILE A 15 5.60 -2.11 -12.98
C ILE A 15 5.37 -0.65 -12.55
N ILE A 16 4.34 -0.41 -11.74
CA ILE A 16 3.93 0.96 -11.38
C ILE A 16 4.56 1.33 -10.05
N TYR A 17 5.29 2.45 -10.05
CA TYR A 17 5.80 3.06 -8.82
C TYR A 17 4.81 4.09 -8.27
N ILE A 18 4.53 4.02 -6.98
CA ILE A 18 3.73 5.02 -6.25
C ILE A 18 4.61 5.65 -5.16
N PRO A 19 4.94 6.95 -5.27
CA PRO A 19 5.60 7.70 -4.20
C PRO A 19 4.69 7.84 -2.97
N TYR A 20 5.24 7.70 -1.76
CA TYR A 20 4.44 7.85 -0.53
C TYR A 20 3.89 9.26 -0.37
N GLU A 21 4.65 10.29 -0.76
CA GLU A 21 4.23 11.70 -0.72
C GLU A 21 2.98 12.00 -1.58
N SER A 22 2.69 11.14 -2.55
CA SER A 22 1.52 11.29 -3.43
C SER A 22 0.27 10.59 -2.90
N ILE A 23 0.34 9.93 -1.73
CA ILE A 23 -0.80 9.21 -1.13
C ILE A 23 -1.66 10.19 -0.36
N ASN A 24 -2.94 10.22 -0.72
CA ASN A 24 -3.89 11.20 -0.20
C ASN A 24 -4.88 10.53 0.75
N HIS A 25 -5.20 9.26 0.49
CA HIS A 25 -6.12 8.46 1.29
C HIS A 25 -5.68 7.00 1.36
N MET A 26 -5.87 6.39 2.53
CA MET A 26 -5.73 4.95 2.75
C MET A 26 -6.94 4.44 3.54
N ASN A 27 -7.48 3.29 3.14
CA ASN A 27 -8.58 2.63 3.84
C ASN A 27 -8.38 1.12 3.85
N LEU A 28 -8.53 0.49 5.02
CA LEU A 28 -8.46 -0.95 5.19
C LEU A 28 -9.88 -1.48 5.43
N SER A 29 -10.35 -2.36 4.55
CA SER A 29 -11.62 -3.05 4.75
C SER A 29 -11.50 -4.16 5.79
N GLU A 30 -12.63 -4.56 6.39
CA GLU A 30 -12.71 -5.71 7.31
C GLU A 30 -12.23 -7.02 6.64
N ASP A 31 -12.49 -7.19 5.34
CA ASP A 31 -12.02 -8.33 4.54
C ASP A 31 -10.52 -8.29 4.19
N GLY A 32 -9.77 -7.33 4.74
CA GLY A 32 -8.31 -7.24 4.55
C GLY A 32 -7.89 -6.65 3.21
N ILE A 33 -8.69 -5.80 2.57
CA ILE A 33 -8.27 -5.05 1.38
C ILE A 33 -7.83 -3.65 1.80
N LEU A 34 -6.55 -3.34 1.59
CA LEU A 34 -6.02 -1.99 1.72
C LEU A 34 -6.17 -1.26 0.37
N VAL A 35 -6.97 -0.21 0.37
CA VAL A 35 -7.16 0.72 -0.74
C VAL A 35 -6.26 1.92 -0.53
N ILE A 36 -5.41 2.24 -1.52
CA ILE A 36 -4.53 3.41 -1.51
C ILE A 36 -4.92 4.31 -2.69
N GLU A 37 -5.22 5.57 -2.40
CA GLU A 37 -5.52 6.60 -3.39
C GLU A 37 -4.39 7.63 -3.42
N SER A 38 -3.85 7.87 -4.62
CA SER A 38 -2.80 8.86 -4.85
C SER A 38 -3.17 9.84 -5.96
N ASP A 39 -2.39 10.92 -6.09
CA ASP A 39 -2.64 12.04 -7.02
C ASP A 39 -2.89 11.64 -8.47
N ASN A 40 -2.35 10.49 -8.90
CA ASN A 40 -2.54 9.94 -10.24
C ASN A 40 -3.92 9.29 -10.47
N LYS A 41 -4.87 9.43 -9.51
CA LYS A 41 -6.27 8.94 -9.53
C LYS A 41 -6.43 7.42 -9.72
N ARG A 42 -5.35 6.64 -9.64
CA ARG A 42 -5.42 5.18 -9.76
C ARG A 42 -5.39 4.53 -8.38
N ARG A 43 -6.54 3.99 -7.98
CA ARG A 43 -6.67 3.20 -6.75
C ARG A 43 -5.78 1.95 -6.82
N GLN A 44 -4.91 1.77 -5.85
CA GLN A 44 -4.17 0.53 -5.64
C GLN A 44 -4.95 -0.32 -4.63
N LEU A 45 -5.22 -1.57 -5.00
CA LEU A 45 -5.88 -2.54 -4.15
C LEU A 45 -4.84 -3.57 -3.72
N LEU A 46 -4.52 -3.61 -2.44
CA LEU A 46 -3.58 -4.56 -1.87
C LEU A 46 -4.35 -5.50 -0.96
N GLN A 47 -4.32 -6.80 -1.28
CA GLN A 47 -4.89 -7.81 -0.40
C GLN A 47 -3.89 -8.15 0.71
N VAL A 48 -4.32 -7.99 1.95
CA VAL A 48 -3.58 -8.39 3.15
C VAL A 48 -3.81 -9.89 3.35
N ALA A 49 -2.77 -10.70 3.17
CA ALA A 49 -2.89 -12.15 3.22
C ALA A 49 -2.92 -12.69 4.66
N THR A 50 -2.25 -12.01 5.59
CA THR A 50 -2.09 -12.44 6.99
C THR A 50 -2.06 -11.25 7.95
N MET A 51 -2.31 -11.50 9.24
CA MET A 51 -2.12 -10.48 10.28
C MET A 51 -0.68 -9.98 10.38
N GLU A 52 0.30 -10.84 10.12
CA GLU A 52 1.71 -10.43 10.10
C GLU A 52 1.99 -9.44 8.95
N ASP A 53 1.37 -9.65 7.78
CA ASP A 53 1.47 -8.71 6.67
C ASP A 53 0.81 -7.37 6.99
N LEU A 54 -0.32 -7.38 7.72
CA LEU A 54 -0.94 -6.15 8.21
C LEU A 54 0.02 -5.34 9.09
N GLU A 55 0.68 -6.00 10.05
CA GLU A 55 1.66 -5.34 10.93
C GLU A 55 2.85 -4.77 10.16
N ARG A 56 3.36 -5.50 9.15
CA ARG A 56 4.45 -5.04 8.29
C ARG A 56 4.04 -3.80 7.49
N ILE A 57 2.85 -3.83 6.90
CA ILE A 57 2.28 -2.71 6.15
C ILE A 57 2.10 -1.49 7.04
N TYR A 58 1.55 -1.67 8.24
CA TYR A 58 1.39 -0.60 9.23
C TYR A 58 2.74 0.06 9.54
N LYS A 59 3.77 -0.75 9.85
CA LYS A 59 5.14 -0.25 10.09
C LYS A 59 5.68 0.56 8.92
N VAL A 60 5.45 0.14 7.67
CA VAL A 60 5.92 0.90 6.50
C VAL A 60 5.30 2.30 6.45
N PHE A 61 4.01 2.42 6.73
CA PHE A 61 3.28 3.67 6.58
C PHE A 61 3.32 4.60 7.80
N THR A 62 3.69 4.11 8.99
CA THR A 62 3.75 4.94 10.21
C THR A 62 5.16 5.21 10.72
N THR A 63 6.21 4.73 10.05
CA THR A 63 7.60 4.95 10.51
C THR A 63 8.16 6.33 10.14
N TYR A 64 7.35 7.26 9.62
CA TYR A 64 7.72 8.66 9.38
C TYR A 64 6.55 9.60 9.69
#